data_AF-A0A6A3CJZ8-F1
#
_entry.id   AF-A0A6A3CJZ8-F1
#
_cell.length_a   1.000
_cell.length_b   1.000
_cell.length_c   1.000
_cell.angle_alpha   90.00
_cell.angle_beta   90.00
_cell.angle_gamma   90.00
#
_symmetry.space_group_name_H-M   'P 1'
#
loop_
_entity.id
_entity.type
_entity.pdbx_description
1 polymer ?
#
loop_
_entity_poly.entity_id
_entity_poly.type
_entity_poly.pdbx_seq_one_letter_code
_entity_poly.pdbx_strand_id
1 'polypeptide(L)'
;MSWGLGWKRPSEIFRLSLNYGCEQSAEDLNDAAAESSPPQNHKERGFRIDLDWVAGDDEDQAAIRLQSKLMVVLPVPQDTVSVELREADENSVGVEMKVEKRREPLRAVTMVKAAGSGQQSDGVGVMVRLLRSNLVPSGDSGLVACGVHWRSITLLSLCGCGLTTLPVELTQLPVLEKLYLDDNKLSVLPPELGELKTLLRVDNNMLVSVPAELRQCVRLVELSLEHNKLVRPLLDFRAMAELEILRLFGNPLEFLPEILPLHKLRHLSLANIRIVADENIRSVNVQIEMENSSYFGASRYKLSAFLSLIFRFSSCHHPLLASALVKIIMQDEGNRVVVGKDENAVRQLISMISSDDRHVVEQACSALSTLGGDVSVAMQLLKCDIMQPVETVLKSPDPVELVSVLQVVVTLAIGSDTVAQKMLTKDVLRSLKILCSHRNPEVQRLSLLAVGNLAFCLENRRILVTSASLKELLMRLTVTPEPRVNKAAARTLAILGESEYLRRAIRGRQIPKQVLRILSMDGGGMKGLATVQILKEIEKGTGKRIHELFDLICGTSTGGMLAVSLGIKLMTLDQCEEIYKNLGKLVFAEPVPKDK
;
A
#
# COMPACT_ATOMS: atom_id res chain seq x y z
N MET A 1 18.82 45.88 56.03
CA MET A 1 18.37 45.96 54.62
C MET A 1 18.32 44.54 54.06
N SER A 2 17.17 43.88 54.16
CA SER A 2 16.91 42.60 53.48
C SER A 2 16.30 42.91 52.12
N TRP A 3 17.03 42.61 51.05
CA TRP A 3 16.51 42.74 49.68
C TRP A 3 15.61 41.55 49.37
N GLY A 4 14.30 41.77 49.47
CA GLY A 4 13.28 40.89 48.92
C GLY A 4 13.19 41.09 47.40
N LEU A 5 13.88 40.24 46.64
CA LEU A 5 13.65 40.08 45.21
C LEU A 5 12.66 38.92 45.03
N GLY A 6 11.38 39.26 44.99
CA GLY A 6 10.30 38.33 44.67
C GLY A 6 10.35 37.92 43.20
N TRP A 7 11.07 36.84 42.91
CA TRP A 7 10.83 36.08 41.68
C TRP A 7 9.49 35.37 41.84
N LYS A 8 8.40 36.01 41.41
CA LYS A 8 7.13 35.30 41.21
C LYS A 8 7.39 34.22 40.18
N ARG A 9 7.45 32.96 40.63
CA ARG A 9 7.49 31.80 39.73
C ARG A 9 6.27 31.92 38.80
N PRO A 10 6.42 31.71 37.48
CA PRO A 10 5.27 31.66 36.59
C PRO A 10 4.37 30.53 37.09
N SER A 11 3.21 30.89 37.61
CA SER A 11 2.18 29.96 38.05
C SER A 11 1.67 29.22 36.83
N GLU A 12 1.83 27.91 36.81
CA GLU A 12 1.20 27.05 35.81
C GLU A 12 -0.32 27.15 36.00
N ILE A 13 -1.08 27.39 34.94
CA ILE A 13 -2.54 27.50 34.99
C ILE A 13 -3.12 26.37 34.16
N PHE A 14 -4.09 25.66 34.72
CA PHE A 14 -4.88 24.69 33.98
C PHE A 14 -6.25 25.28 33.68
N ARG A 15 -6.72 25.04 32.46
CA ARG A 15 -8.05 25.43 31.98
C ARG A 15 -8.86 24.16 31.69
N LEU A 16 -10.03 24.06 32.30
CA LEU A 16 -11.01 23.01 32.08
C LEU A 16 -12.24 23.60 31.39
N SER A 17 -12.51 23.16 30.17
CA SER A 17 -13.67 23.53 29.37
C SER A 17 -14.69 22.40 29.39
N LEU A 18 -15.94 22.71 29.74
CA LEU A 18 -17.08 21.79 29.81
C LEU A 18 -18.12 22.20 28.78
N ASN A 19 -18.37 21.35 27.78
CA ASN A 19 -19.30 21.62 26.69
C ASN A 19 -20.57 20.76 26.85
N TYR A 20 -21.70 21.44 26.95
CA TYR A 20 -23.04 20.85 27.07
C TYR A 20 -23.77 20.98 25.74
N GLY A 21 -24.59 19.99 25.38
CA GLY A 21 -25.38 20.03 24.15
C GLY A 21 -24.69 19.35 22.96
N CYS A 22 -24.64 19.99 21.79
CA CYS A 22 -24.16 19.36 20.54
C CYS A 22 -22.63 19.11 20.56
N GLU A 23 -22.18 17.98 19.99
CA GLU A 23 -20.76 17.69 19.82
C GLU A 23 -20.14 18.61 18.77
N GLN A 24 -19.38 19.61 19.20
CA GLN A 24 -18.41 20.28 18.32
C GLN A 24 -17.20 19.36 18.14
N SER A 25 -16.67 19.29 16.91
CA SER A 25 -15.54 18.41 16.59
C SER A 25 -14.26 18.89 17.31
N ALA A 26 -13.36 17.97 17.66
CA ALA A 26 -12.10 18.32 18.33
C ALA A 26 -11.13 19.09 17.40
N GLU A 27 -11.25 18.92 16.08
CA GLU A 27 -10.45 19.65 15.09
C GLU A 27 -10.81 21.16 15.10
N ASP A 28 -12.09 21.50 15.28
CA ASP A 28 -12.55 22.89 15.42
C ASP A 28 -12.04 23.58 16.70
N LEU A 29 -11.66 22.81 17.73
CA LEU A 29 -11.23 23.34 19.03
C LEU A 29 -9.75 23.73 19.08
N ASN A 30 -8.91 23.16 18.21
CA ASN A 30 -7.49 23.53 18.10
C ASN A 30 -7.29 24.77 17.22
N ASP A 31 -8.11 24.97 16.17
CA ASP A 31 -8.03 26.14 15.29
C ASP A 31 -8.67 27.40 15.91
N ALA A 32 -9.60 27.25 16.85
CA ALA A 32 -10.23 28.39 17.55
C ALA A 32 -9.26 29.19 18.46
N ALA A 33 -8.03 28.72 18.68
CA ALA A 33 -6.99 29.50 19.36
C ALA A 33 -6.37 30.59 18.46
N ALA A 34 -6.65 30.59 17.15
CA ALA A 34 -5.97 31.45 16.18
C ALA A 34 -6.86 32.51 15.48
N GLU A 35 -8.19 32.51 15.64
CA GLU A 35 -9.06 33.43 14.90
C GLU A 35 -9.90 34.38 15.76
N SER A 36 -9.79 35.67 15.45
CA SER A 36 -10.54 36.78 16.02
C SER A 36 -11.65 37.24 15.07
N SER A 37 -12.71 36.45 14.88
CA SER A 37 -13.96 36.97 14.29
C SER A 37 -15.20 36.18 14.74
N PRO A 38 -16.37 36.83 14.90
CA PRO A 38 -17.57 36.15 15.40
C PRO A 38 -18.34 35.48 14.25
N PRO A 39 -18.85 34.25 14.41
CA PRO A 39 -19.76 33.68 13.43
C PRO A 39 -21.18 34.21 13.67
N GLN A 40 -21.83 34.63 12.58
CA GLN A 40 -23.24 34.94 12.54
C GLN A 40 -24.08 33.67 12.28
N ASN A 41 -25.28 33.70 12.88
CA ASN A 41 -26.50 32.94 12.60
C ASN A 41 -26.79 31.64 13.38
N HIS A 42 -27.93 31.71 14.07
CA HIS A 42 -28.54 30.75 14.97
C HIS A 42 -28.84 29.38 14.36
N LYS A 43 -28.28 28.33 14.97
CA LYS A 43 -28.99 27.20 15.59
C LYS A 43 -27.95 26.25 16.16
N GLU A 44 -27.79 26.21 17.48
CA GLU A 44 -27.44 24.98 18.21
C GLU A 44 -27.55 25.23 19.72
N ARG A 45 -28.38 24.42 20.38
CA ARG A 45 -28.60 24.47 21.84
C ARG A 45 -27.47 23.70 22.51
N GLY A 46 -26.44 24.45 22.91
CA GLY A 46 -25.33 24.01 23.73
C GLY A 46 -24.69 25.21 24.43
N PHE A 47 -24.01 24.99 25.55
CA PHE A 47 -23.27 26.03 26.27
C PHE A 47 -21.93 25.51 26.79
N ARG A 48 -20.96 26.42 26.94
CA ARG A 48 -19.60 26.13 27.39
C ARG A 48 -19.32 26.78 28.73
N ILE A 49 -18.69 26.05 29.64
CA ILE A 49 -18.20 26.57 30.93
C ILE A 49 -16.69 26.37 30.99
N ASP A 50 -15.94 27.45 31.21
CA ASP A 50 -14.49 27.41 31.39
C ASP A 50 -14.12 27.66 32.86
N LEU A 51 -13.25 26.81 33.40
CA LEU A 51 -12.82 26.82 34.79
C LEU A 51 -11.28 26.78 34.83
N ASP A 52 -10.68 27.75 35.50
CA ASP A 52 -9.21 27.84 35.63
C ASP A 52 -8.76 27.61 37.09
N TRP A 53 -7.64 26.90 37.26
CA TRP A 53 -6.94 26.79 38.55
C TRP A 53 -5.42 26.86 38.38
N VAL A 54 -4.72 27.20 39.46
CA VAL A 54 -3.26 27.32 39.49
C VAL A 54 -2.65 26.03 40.02
N ALA A 55 -1.57 25.56 39.40
CA ALA A 55 -0.82 24.41 39.87
C ALA A 55 -0.11 24.72 41.19
N GLY A 56 -0.24 23.83 42.17
CA GLY A 56 0.35 23.96 43.50
C GLY A 56 -0.62 24.41 44.59
N ASP A 57 -1.84 24.80 44.24
CA ASP A 57 -2.94 24.85 45.22
C ASP A 57 -3.25 23.43 45.72
N ASP A 58 -3.67 23.30 46.98
CA ASP A 58 -4.16 22.04 47.54
C ASP A 58 -5.25 21.48 46.61
N GLU A 59 -5.08 20.23 46.14
CA GLU A 59 -5.93 19.62 45.13
C GLU A 59 -7.39 19.53 45.58
N ASP A 60 -7.62 19.30 46.89
CA ASP A 60 -8.95 19.23 47.47
C ASP A 60 -9.59 20.62 47.50
N GLN A 61 -8.84 21.65 47.91
CA GLN A 61 -9.35 23.03 47.91
C GLN A 61 -9.59 23.56 46.49
N ALA A 62 -8.75 23.21 45.53
CA ALA A 62 -8.95 23.56 44.13
C ALA A 62 -10.21 22.87 43.58
N ALA A 63 -10.38 21.57 43.82
CA ALA A 63 -11.57 20.83 43.38
C ALA A 63 -12.86 21.41 43.98
N ILE A 64 -12.90 21.71 45.29
CA ILE A 64 -14.08 22.29 45.95
C ILE A 64 -14.41 23.69 45.41
N ARG A 65 -13.39 24.53 45.15
CA ARG A 65 -13.61 25.86 44.54
C ARG A 65 -14.17 25.75 43.13
N LEU A 66 -13.63 24.85 42.31
CA LEU A 66 -14.10 24.61 40.94
C LEU A 66 -15.52 24.04 40.95
N GLN A 67 -15.82 23.10 41.86
CA GLN A 67 -17.15 22.55 42.07
C GLN A 67 -18.16 23.66 42.43
N SER A 68 -17.79 24.54 43.37
CA SER A 68 -18.64 25.66 43.78
C SER A 68 -18.91 26.63 42.62
N LYS A 69 -17.87 26.97 41.83
CA LYS A 69 -18.02 27.79 40.62
C LYS A 69 -18.94 27.12 39.60
N LEU A 70 -18.75 25.81 39.37
CA LEU A 70 -19.57 25.04 38.44
C LEU A 70 -21.04 25.05 38.87
N MET A 71 -21.34 24.86 40.16
CA MET A 71 -22.71 24.91 40.67
C MET A 71 -23.39 26.26 40.50
N VAL A 72 -22.63 27.36 40.52
CA VAL A 72 -23.15 28.73 40.30
C VAL A 72 -23.41 28.99 38.81
N VAL A 73 -22.54 28.50 37.93
CA VAL A 73 -22.62 28.77 36.48
C VAL A 73 -23.59 27.82 35.76
N LEU A 74 -23.87 26.65 36.34
CA LEU A 74 -24.80 25.67 35.76
C LEU A 74 -26.23 26.22 35.62
N PRO A 75 -26.81 26.20 34.41
CA PRO A 75 -28.19 26.62 34.20
C PRO A 75 -29.20 25.80 35.02
N VAL A 76 -30.33 26.42 35.32
CA VAL A 76 -31.47 25.76 35.96
C VAL A 76 -31.99 24.66 35.03
N PRO A 77 -32.33 23.45 35.53
CA PRO A 77 -32.91 22.40 34.70
C PRO A 77 -34.17 22.90 33.97
N GLN A 78 -34.31 22.59 32.69
CA GLN A 78 -35.48 22.98 31.91
C GLN A 78 -36.53 21.86 31.96
N ASP A 79 -37.80 22.24 31.88
CA ASP A 79 -38.91 21.29 31.74
C ASP A 79 -38.87 20.71 30.31
N THR A 80 -38.57 19.41 30.22
CA THR A 80 -38.54 18.63 28.98
C THR A 80 -39.64 17.58 29.02
N VAL A 81 -40.38 17.40 27.93
CA VAL A 81 -41.43 16.38 27.87
C VAL A 81 -40.82 15.09 27.32
N SER A 82 -40.72 14.04 28.15
CA SER A 82 -40.44 12.69 27.69
C SER A 82 -41.74 12.05 27.18
N VAL A 83 -41.67 11.41 26.02
CA VAL A 83 -42.82 10.72 25.40
C VAL A 83 -42.42 9.25 25.22
N GLU A 84 -43.02 8.37 26.03
CA GLU A 84 -42.88 6.92 25.88
C GLU A 84 -44.05 6.38 25.06
N LEU A 85 -43.73 5.65 24.00
CA LEU A 85 -44.71 4.92 23.20
C LEU A 85 -44.79 3.49 23.74
N ARG A 86 -45.97 3.08 24.22
CA ARG A 86 -46.27 1.69 24.59
C ARG A 86 -47.20 1.09 23.55
N GLU A 87 -46.92 -0.14 23.12
CA GLU A 87 -47.86 -0.89 22.30
C GLU A 87 -49.13 -1.18 23.13
N ALA A 88 -50.29 -0.80 22.59
CA ALA A 88 -51.58 -1.01 23.24
C ALA A 88 -52.54 -1.69 22.24
N ASP A 89 -52.69 -3.01 22.35
CA ASP A 89 -53.49 -3.88 21.46
C ASP A 89 -53.23 -3.70 19.94
N GLU A 90 -53.74 -4.63 19.12
CA GLU A 90 -53.35 -4.83 17.71
C GLU A 90 -53.52 -3.61 16.77
N ASN A 91 -54.10 -2.49 17.22
CA ASN A 91 -54.29 -1.27 16.41
C ASN A 91 -54.17 0.06 17.17
N SER A 92 -53.57 0.11 18.38
CA SER A 92 -53.33 1.40 19.04
C SER A 92 -51.95 1.53 19.69
N VAL A 93 -51.41 2.75 19.68
CA VAL A 93 -50.15 3.07 20.38
C VAL A 93 -50.51 3.97 21.54
N GLY A 94 -50.31 3.47 22.76
CA GLY A 94 -50.43 4.25 23.97
C GLY A 94 -49.27 5.24 24.06
N VAL A 95 -49.57 6.53 24.21
CA VAL A 95 -48.57 7.57 24.35
C VAL A 95 -48.58 8.06 25.80
N GLU A 96 -47.54 7.73 26.58
CA GLU A 96 -47.35 8.28 27.91
C GLU A 96 -46.43 9.51 27.81
N MET A 97 -46.94 10.69 28.16
CA MET A 97 -46.17 11.94 28.18
C MET A 97 -45.87 12.32 29.63
N LYS A 98 -44.59 12.52 29.96
CA LYS A 98 -44.12 12.94 31.28
C LYS A 98 -43.30 14.22 31.16
N VAL A 99 -43.57 15.20 32.02
CA VAL A 99 -42.74 16.40 32.11
C VAL A 99 -41.59 16.10 33.08
N GLU A 100 -40.38 16.01 32.55
CA GLU A 100 -39.15 15.76 33.29
C GLU A 100 -38.26 17.01 33.29
N LYS A 101 -37.70 17.34 34.45
CA LYS A 101 -36.67 18.38 34.54
C LYS A 101 -35.32 17.80 34.12
N ARG A 102 -34.82 18.15 32.93
CA ARG A 102 -33.50 17.73 32.45
C ARG A 102 -32.62 18.93 32.14
N ARG A 103 -31.33 18.78 32.44
CA ARG A 103 -30.27 19.65 31.92
C ARG A 103 -29.77 19.08 30.61
N GLU A 104 -29.23 19.93 29.74
CA GLU A 104 -28.46 19.44 28.61
C GLU A 104 -27.30 18.59 29.13
N PRO A 105 -27.05 17.42 28.52
CA PRO A 105 -25.99 16.52 28.96
C PRO A 105 -24.62 17.15 28.69
N LEU A 106 -23.68 16.95 29.61
CA LEU A 106 -22.27 17.22 29.37
C LEU A 106 -21.75 16.23 28.34
N ARG A 107 -21.29 16.70 27.17
CA ARG A 107 -20.79 15.84 26.09
C ARG A 107 -19.27 15.83 26.01
N ALA A 108 -18.65 16.99 26.07
CA ALA A 108 -17.21 17.11 25.89
C ALA A 108 -16.54 17.81 27.08
N VAL A 109 -15.40 17.26 27.50
CA VAL A 109 -14.53 17.82 28.55
C VAL A 109 -13.14 17.96 27.98
N THR A 110 -12.59 19.17 28.05
CA THR A 110 -11.24 19.46 27.58
C THR A 110 -10.43 20.10 28.69
N MET A 111 -9.29 19.52 29.04
CA MET A 111 -8.31 20.12 29.94
C MET A 111 -7.06 20.49 29.14
N VAL A 112 -6.61 21.74 29.29
CA VAL A 112 -5.36 22.21 28.68
C VAL A 112 -4.51 22.89 29.74
N LYS A 113 -3.22 22.63 29.70
CA LYS A 113 -2.22 23.36 30.48
C LYS A 113 -1.81 24.62 29.73
N ALA A 114 -2.06 25.80 30.29
CA ALA A 114 -1.59 27.05 29.73
C ALA A 114 -0.05 27.12 29.81
N ALA A 115 0.58 27.64 28.76
CA ALA A 115 2.04 27.67 28.64
C ALA A 115 2.69 28.42 29.82
N GLY A 116 3.41 27.66 30.66
CA GLY A 116 4.23 28.15 31.77
C GLY A 116 5.40 27.19 32.00
N SER A 117 6.57 27.71 32.36
CA SER A 117 7.85 26.96 32.38
C SER A 117 8.01 25.95 33.53
N GLY A 118 6.95 25.72 34.31
CA GLY A 118 6.97 24.78 35.43
C GLY A 118 6.61 23.35 34.98
N GLN A 119 7.41 22.39 35.43
CA GLN A 119 7.29 20.97 35.08
C GLN A 119 6.76 20.11 36.25
N GLN A 120 6.12 20.69 37.28
CA GLN A 120 5.91 19.96 38.54
C GLN A 120 4.53 19.34 38.75
N SER A 121 3.48 19.80 38.07
CA SER A 121 2.12 19.24 38.25
C SER A 121 1.44 18.97 36.91
N ASP A 122 0.64 17.91 36.86
CA ASP A 122 -0.17 17.50 35.70
C ASP A 122 -1.65 17.88 35.84
N GLY A 123 -2.06 18.46 36.97
CA GLY A 123 -3.43 18.97 37.22
C GLY A 123 -4.50 17.88 37.37
N VAL A 124 -4.13 16.62 37.16
CA VAL A 124 -5.05 15.48 37.09
C VAL A 124 -5.72 15.20 38.41
N GLY A 125 -5.00 15.35 39.53
CA GLY A 125 -5.54 15.10 40.86
C GLY A 125 -6.74 15.98 41.19
N VAL A 126 -6.76 17.22 40.70
CA VAL A 126 -7.91 18.14 40.81
C VAL A 126 -9.08 17.64 39.96
N MET A 127 -8.80 17.22 38.73
CA MET A 127 -9.82 16.68 37.81
C MET A 127 -10.46 15.39 38.34
N VAL A 128 -9.67 14.43 38.80
CA VAL A 128 -10.17 13.16 39.36
C VAL A 128 -11.06 13.41 40.57
N ARG A 129 -10.67 14.35 41.45
CA ARG A 129 -11.51 14.77 42.60
C ARG A 129 -12.81 15.43 42.14
N LEU A 130 -12.74 16.28 41.13
CA LEU A 130 -13.92 16.92 40.54
C LEU A 130 -14.88 15.88 39.93
N LEU A 131 -14.35 14.84 39.26
CA LEU A 131 -15.13 13.73 38.70
C LEU A 131 -15.79 12.85 39.77
N ARG A 132 -15.13 12.66 40.92
CA ARG A 132 -15.71 11.97 42.08
C ARG A 132 -16.82 12.78 42.76
N SER A 133 -16.83 14.11 42.59
CA SER A 133 -17.81 14.98 43.24
C SER A 133 -19.21 14.83 42.62
N ASN A 134 -20.22 14.59 43.46
CA ASN A 134 -21.62 14.65 43.06
C ASN A 134 -22.10 16.11 43.15
N LEU A 135 -22.41 16.71 42.01
CA LEU A 135 -22.95 18.09 41.90
C LEU A 135 -24.42 18.21 42.33
N VAL A 136 -25.02 17.13 42.86
CA VAL A 136 -26.43 17.07 43.31
C VAL A 136 -26.47 16.73 44.80
N PRO A 137 -27.18 17.49 45.64
CA PRO A 137 -27.45 17.12 47.02
C PRO A 137 -28.63 16.14 47.03
N SER A 138 -28.36 14.85 46.82
CA SER A 138 -29.34 13.80 47.07
C SER A 138 -28.65 12.67 47.81
N GLY A 139 -29.17 12.36 49.00
CA GLY A 139 -28.55 11.51 50.03
C GLY A 139 -28.50 10.02 49.71
N ASP A 140 -28.13 9.64 48.49
CA ASP A 140 -27.81 8.25 48.18
C ASP A 140 -26.29 8.06 48.20
N SER A 141 -25.80 7.68 49.37
CA SER A 141 -24.42 7.30 49.62
C SER A 141 -24.16 5.89 49.09
N GLY A 142 -24.18 5.73 47.77
CA GLY A 142 -23.71 4.53 47.08
C GLY A 142 -22.32 4.75 46.48
N LEU A 143 -21.44 3.76 46.63
CA LEU A 143 -20.08 3.66 46.07
C LEU A 143 -20.08 3.79 44.52
N VAL A 144 -20.19 5.02 44.02
CA VAL A 144 -20.04 5.31 42.59
C VAL A 144 -18.76 6.10 42.40
N ALA A 145 -17.83 5.57 41.62
CA ALA A 145 -16.53 6.19 41.36
C ALA A 145 -16.61 7.51 40.56
N CYS A 146 -17.69 7.76 39.80
CA CYS A 146 -17.88 8.95 38.99
C CYS A 146 -19.28 9.56 39.19
N GLY A 147 -19.33 10.86 39.51
CA GLY A 147 -20.59 11.55 39.82
C GLY A 147 -21.57 11.57 38.64
N VAL A 148 -22.88 11.56 38.93
CA VAL A 148 -23.95 11.40 37.92
C VAL A 148 -23.83 12.37 36.73
N HIS A 149 -23.35 13.58 37.01
CA HIS A 149 -23.12 14.63 36.01
C HIS A 149 -22.12 14.26 34.91
N TRP A 150 -21.07 13.53 35.26
CA TRP A 150 -19.95 13.20 34.37
C TRP A 150 -20.21 11.93 33.55
N ARG A 151 -21.29 11.19 33.84
CA ARG A 151 -21.62 9.93 33.16
C ARG A 151 -22.08 10.10 31.71
N SER A 152 -22.38 11.33 31.26
CA SER A 152 -22.83 11.60 29.88
C SER A 152 -21.72 11.98 28.91
N ILE A 153 -20.47 12.06 29.39
CA ILE A 153 -19.30 12.49 28.59
C ILE A 153 -19.04 11.47 27.48
N THR A 154 -19.05 11.96 26.24
CA THR A 154 -18.70 11.20 25.04
C THR A 154 -17.29 11.54 24.53
N LEU A 155 -16.77 12.74 24.83
CA LEU A 155 -15.44 13.19 24.43
C LEU A 155 -14.63 13.69 25.63
N LEU A 156 -13.43 13.15 25.80
CA LEU A 156 -12.46 13.63 26.79
C LEU A 156 -11.14 13.97 26.09
N SER A 157 -10.67 15.22 26.25
CA SER A 157 -9.39 15.70 25.74
C SER A 157 -8.50 16.17 26.88
N LEU A 158 -7.32 15.57 27.03
CA LEU A 158 -6.30 15.93 28.02
C LEU A 158 -4.94 16.20 27.35
N CYS A 159 -4.95 16.77 26.14
CA CYS A 159 -3.73 17.01 25.38
C CYS A 159 -2.81 18.04 26.07
N GLY A 160 -1.50 17.86 25.97
CA GLY A 160 -0.52 18.84 26.46
C GLY A 160 -0.51 19.07 27.97
N CYS A 161 -1.12 18.19 28.76
CA CYS A 161 -1.21 18.35 30.22
C CYS A 161 0.04 17.88 30.98
N GLY A 162 0.98 17.25 30.29
CA GLY A 162 2.19 16.69 30.89
C GLY A 162 1.93 15.43 31.72
N LEU A 163 0.85 14.70 31.42
CA LEU A 163 0.44 13.49 32.13
C LEU A 163 1.55 12.45 32.13
N THR A 164 1.88 11.89 33.29
CA THR A 164 2.80 10.73 33.39
C THR A 164 2.06 9.40 33.47
N THR A 165 0.84 9.42 34.00
CA THR A 165 -0.06 8.26 34.09
C THR A 165 -1.49 8.71 33.77
N LEU A 166 -2.31 7.82 33.21
CA LEU A 166 -3.73 8.04 33.04
C LEU A 166 -4.48 7.41 34.25
N PRO A 167 -5.24 8.17 35.04
CA PRO A 167 -6.02 7.63 36.14
C PRO A 167 -7.06 6.62 35.68
N VAL A 168 -7.18 5.52 36.41
CA VAL A 168 -8.17 4.46 36.15
C VAL A 168 -9.61 4.97 36.26
N GLU A 169 -9.86 6.03 37.03
CA GLU A 169 -11.19 6.63 37.15
C GLU A 169 -11.68 7.23 35.83
N LEU A 170 -10.78 7.66 34.95
CA LEU A 170 -11.14 8.22 33.65
C LEU A 170 -11.58 7.14 32.65
N THR A 171 -11.15 5.89 32.84
CA THR A 171 -11.55 4.77 31.98
C THR A 171 -12.93 4.23 32.34
N GLN A 172 -13.49 4.62 33.49
CA GLN A 172 -14.82 4.18 33.95
C GLN A 172 -15.98 5.07 33.46
N LEU A 173 -15.73 5.97 32.50
CA LEU A 173 -16.77 6.79 31.88
C LEU A 173 -17.62 5.94 30.92
N PRO A 174 -18.90 5.66 31.22
CA PRO A 174 -19.67 4.56 30.61
C PRO A 174 -20.05 4.78 29.14
N VAL A 175 -20.01 6.03 28.68
CA VAL A 175 -20.40 6.42 27.32
C VAL A 175 -19.27 7.15 26.60
N LEU A 176 -18.03 7.05 27.10
CA LEU A 176 -16.89 7.67 26.45
C LEU A 176 -16.65 7.03 25.09
N GLU A 177 -16.62 7.86 24.06
CA GLU A 177 -16.46 7.47 22.67
C GLU A 177 -15.07 7.87 22.17
N LYS A 178 -14.69 9.13 22.41
CA LYS A 178 -13.47 9.77 21.91
C LYS A 178 -12.54 10.16 23.07
N LEU A 179 -11.30 9.68 23.05
CA LEU A 179 -10.28 10.02 24.04
C LEU A 179 -9.02 10.55 23.35
N TYR A 180 -8.63 11.79 23.69
CA TYR A 180 -7.42 12.45 23.19
C TYR A 180 -6.43 12.69 24.32
N LEU A 181 -5.22 12.15 24.18
CA LEU A 181 -4.13 12.17 25.17
C LEU A 181 -2.80 12.64 24.57
N ASP A 182 -2.86 13.38 23.46
CA ASP A 182 -1.66 13.76 22.71
C ASP A 182 -0.73 14.70 23.51
N ASP A 183 0.56 14.71 23.16
CA ASP A 183 1.56 15.62 23.73
C ASP A 183 1.68 15.52 25.26
N ASN A 184 1.69 14.28 25.75
CA ASN A 184 1.87 13.98 27.17
C ASN A 184 3.18 13.19 27.40
N LYS A 185 3.38 12.69 28.62
CA LYS A 185 4.55 11.89 29.02
C LYS A 185 4.15 10.49 29.47
N LEU A 186 3.04 9.97 28.94
CA LEU A 186 2.51 8.66 29.31
C LEU A 186 3.51 7.58 28.91
N SER A 187 3.87 6.72 29.85
CA SER A 187 4.73 5.55 29.62
C SER A 187 3.92 4.26 29.45
N VAL A 188 2.71 4.21 30.01
CA VAL A 188 1.79 3.07 30.00
C VAL A 188 0.34 3.57 29.89
N LEU A 189 -0.51 2.82 29.20
CA LEU A 189 -1.97 2.98 29.24
C LEU A 189 -2.60 1.95 30.20
N PRO A 190 -3.63 2.34 30.97
CA PRO A 190 -4.30 1.44 31.91
C PRO A 190 -5.04 0.29 31.17
N PRO A 191 -5.04 -0.93 31.72
CA PRO A 191 -5.72 -2.08 31.11
C PRO A 191 -7.25 -1.90 31.05
N GLU A 192 -7.82 -1.06 31.92
CA GLU A 192 -9.27 -0.78 31.98
C GLU A 192 -9.78 0.07 30.80
N LEU A 193 -8.94 0.44 29.84
CA LEU A 193 -9.32 1.21 28.65
C LEU A 193 -10.18 0.40 27.64
N GLY A 194 -10.37 -0.90 27.88
CA GLY A 194 -10.99 -1.88 26.98
C GLY A 194 -12.46 -1.63 26.57
N GLU A 195 -13.11 -0.55 27.02
CA GLU A 195 -14.51 -0.24 26.70
C GLU A 195 -14.72 0.94 25.74
N LEU A 196 -13.63 1.56 25.25
CA LEU A 196 -13.71 2.69 24.30
C LEU A 196 -14.35 2.27 22.97
N LYS A 197 -15.24 3.12 22.45
CA LYS A 197 -16.11 2.76 21.33
C LYS A 197 -15.73 3.32 19.98
N THR A 198 -15.06 4.48 19.86
CA THR A 198 -14.85 5.07 18.53
C THR A 198 -13.42 5.52 18.28
N LEU A 199 -12.82 6.33 19.15
CA LEU A 199 -11.51 6.93 18.86
C LEU A 199 -10.59 6.99 20.08
N LEU A 200 -9.32 6.61 19.88
CA LEU A 200 -8.25 6.80 20.83
C LEU A 200 -7.02 7.43 20.15
N ARG A 201 -6.63 8.63 20.60
CA ARG A 201 -5.43 9.35 20.15
C ARG A 201 -4.46 9.51 21.33
N VAL A 202 -3.25 8.95 21.19
CA VAL A 202 -2.19 9.03 22.20
C VAL A 202 -0.84 9.34 21.52
N ASP A 203 -0.86 10.32 20.62
CA ASP A 203 0.33 10.70 19.86
C ASP A 203 1.33 11.47 20.74
N ASN A 204 2.62 11.50 20.35
CA ASN A 204 3.68 12.25 21.04
C ASN A 204 3.77 11.95 22.55
N ASN A 205 3.86 10.66 22.88
CA ASN A 205 4.00 10.16 24.25
C ASN A 205 5.26 9.28 24.37
N MET A 206 5.43 8.61 25.52
CA MET A 206 6.59 7.76 25.81
C MET A 206 6.21 6.29 25.95
N LEU A 207 5.12 5.86 25.28
CA LEU A 207 4.61 4.49 25.40
C LEU A 207 5.61 3.48 24.83
N VAL A 208 5.98 2.49 25.64
CA VAL A 208 6.85 1.38 25.22
C VAL A 208 6.02 0.17 24.75
N SER A 209 4.81 0.03 25.28
CA SER A 209 3.83 -0.99 24.92
C SER A 209 2.40 -0.48 25.09
N VAL A 210 1.45 -1.23 24.54
CA VAL A 210 0.01 -1.00 24.70
C VAL A 210 -0.57 -2.18 25.50
N PRO A 211 -1.52 -1.97 26.43
CA PRO A 211 -2.14 -3.06 27.20
C PRO A 211 -2.86 -4.05 26.28
N ALA A 212 -2.80 -5.34 26.64
CA ALA A 212 -3.42 -6.42 25.85
C ALA A 212 -4.95 -6.29 25.82
N GLU A 213 -5.52 -5.67 26.85
CA GLU A 213 -6.93 -5.40 27.04
C GLU A 213 -7.50 -4.43 26.00
N LEU A 214 -6.66 -3.65 25.31
CA LEU A 214 -7.14 -2.75 24.24
C LEU A 214 -7.78 -3.52 23.07
N ARG A 215 -7.54 -4.84 22.96
CA ARG A 215 -8.30 -5.74 22.07
C ARG A 215 -9.80 -5.80 22.36
N GLN A 216 -10.23 -5.40 23.57
CA GLN A 216 -11.64 -5.38 23.97
C GLN A 216 -12.40 -4.19 23.37
N CYS A 217 -11.69 -3.19 22.84
CA CYS A 217 -12.27 -2.06 22.11
C CYS A 217 -12.74 -2.48 20.70
N VAL A 218 -13.66 -3.45 20.63
CA VAL A 218 -14.13 -4.09 19.38
C VAL A 218 -14.74 -3.10 18.39
N ARG A 219 -15.26 -1.97 18.89
CA ARG A 219 -15.92 -0.93 18.09
C ARG A 219 -14.98 0.19 17.65
N LEU A 220 -13.73 0.19 18.11
CA LEU A 220 -12.78 1.26 17.83
C LEU A 220 -12.58 1.42 16.31
N VAL A 221 -12.79 2.64 15.82
CA VAL A 221 -12.66 3.01 14.40
C VAL A 221 -11.29 3.62 14.13
N GLU A 222 -10.79 4.41 15.09
CA GLU A 222 -9.50 5.10 14.97
C GLU A 222 -8.61 4.87 16.18
N LEU A 223 -7.38 4.41 15.91
CA LEU A 223 -6.30 4.28 16.89
C LEU A 223 -5.06 5.01 16.38
N SER A 224 -4.64 6.05 17.10
CA SER A 224 -3.43 6.81 16.82
C SER A 224 -2.44 6.70 17.98
N LEU A 225 -1.24 6.23 17.67
CA LEU A 225 -0.12 6.05 18.60
C LEU A 225 1.17 6.61 17.99
N GLU A 226 1.09 7.67 17.19
CA GLU A 226 2.25 8.24 16.50
C GLU A 226 3.29 8.78 17.50
N HIS A 227 4.56 8.77 17.12
CA HIS A 227 5.68 9.33 17.90
C HIS A 227 5.76 8.81 19.35
N ASN A 228 5.61 7.50 19.53
CA ASN A 228 5.85 6.81 20.79
C ASN A 228 7.17 6.01 20.75
N LYS A 229 7.39 5.12 21.72
CA LYS A 229 8.56 4.24 21.82
C LYS A 229 8.18 2.77 21.63
N LEU A 230 7.16 2.49 20.82
CA LEU A 230 6.67 1.13 20.58
C LEU A 230 7.70 0.34 19.76
N VAL A 231 8.19 -0.76 20.33
CA VAL A 231 9.13 -1.68 19.66
C VAL A 231 8.41 -2.94 19.17
N ARG A 232 7.54 -3.49 20.03
CA ARG A 232 6.68 -4.64 19.74
C ARG A 232 5.26 -4.30 20.17
N PRO A 233 4.42 -3.74 19.29
CA PRO A 233 3.00 -3.63 19.57
C PRO A 233 2.43 -5.05 19.54
N LEU A 234 2.50 -5.76 20.67
CA LEU A 234 1.86 -7.06 20.88
C LEU A 234 0.35 -6.87 21.02
N LEU A 235 -0.26 -6.22 20.04
CA LEU A 235 -1.68 -6.01 19.99
C LEU A 235 -2.28 -7.00 19.00
N ASP A 236 -3.13 -7.89 19.50
CA ASP A 236 -3.93 -8.78 18.68
C ASP A 236 -5.12 -7.98 18.13
N PHE A 237 -5.03 -7.60 16.85
CA PHE A 237 -6.06 -6.83 16.16
C PHE A 237 -7.24 -7.69 15.69
N ARG A 238 -7.24 -9.00 15.92
CA ARG A 238 -8.33 -9.90 15.50
C ARG A 238 -9.70 -9.49 16.00
N ALA A 239 -9.77 -8.89 17.20
CA ALA A 239 -11.02 -8.44 17.81
C ALA A 239 -11.45 -7.03 17.37
N MET A 240 -10.59 -6.25 16.72
CA MET A 240 -10.83 -4.85 16.33
C MET A 240 -11.30 -4.74 14.87
N ALA A 241 -12.32 -5.50 14.48
CA ALA A 241 -12.77 -5.60 13.09
C ALA A 241 -13.30 -4.29 12.50
N GLU A 242 -13.68 -3.32 13.34
CA GLU A 242 -14.19 -2.00 12.95
C GLU A 242 -13.09 -0.96 12.72
N LEU A 243 -11.82 -1.29 12.93
CA LEU A 243 -10.73 -0.33 12.81
C LEU A 243 -10.49 0.07 11.35
N GLU A 244 -10.69 1.36 11.07
CA GLU A 244 -10.50 1.97 9.75
C GLU A 244 -9.18 2.75 9.67
N ILE A 245 -8.72 3.28 10.80
CA ILE A 245 -7.55 4.15 10.89
C ILE A 245 -6.60 3.63 11.98
N LEU A 246 -5.40 3.24 11.57
CA LEU A 246 -4.31 2.85 12.46
C LEU A 246 -3.07 3.70 12.18
N ARG A 247 -2.68 4.54 13.14
CA ARG A 247 -1.50 5.40 12.99
C ARG A 247 -0.40 5.00 13.97
N LEU A 248 0.76 4.62 13.43
CA LEU A 248 1.94 4.12 14.17
C LEU A 248 3.25 4.80 13.72
N PHE A 249 3.17 5.85 12.89
CA PHE A 249 4.33 6.62 12.43
C PHE A 249 5.21 7.11 13.60
N GLY A 250 6.52 7.24 13.39
CA GLY A 250 7.45 7.74 14.41
C GLY A 250 7.78 6.77 15.56
N ASN A 251 7.36 5.50 15.47
CA ASN A 251 7.71 4.45 16.44
C ASN A 251 8.91 3.59 15.97
N PRO A 252 9.81 3.17 16.88
CA PRO A 252 10.93 2.26 16.58
C PRO A 252 10.46 0.80 16.47
N LEU A 253 9.46 0.54 15.62
CA LEU A 253 8.89 -0.79 15.43
C LEU A 253 9.95 -1.74 14.89
N GLU A 254 10.13 -2.88 15.56
CA GLU A 254 10.89 -4.02 15.02
C GLU A 254 10.01 -4.99 14.24
N PHE A 255 8.70 -4.99 14.54
CA PHE A 255 7.71 -5.90 13.97
C PHE A 255 6.42 -5.15 13.67
N LEU A 256 5.79 -5.48 12.54
CA LEU A 256 4.45 -5.02 12.23
C LEU A 256 3.43 -5.84 13.05
N PRO A 257 2.38 -5.22 13.62
CA PRO A 257 1.29 -5.99 14.21
C PRO A 257 0.54 -6.84 13.17
N GLU A 258 -0.18 -7.87 13.63
CA GLU A 258 -1.01 -8.73 12.78
C GLU A 258 -2.26 -7.97 12.32
N ILE A 259 -2.14 -7.25 11.20
CA ILE A 259 -3.25 -6.46 10.63
C ILE A 259 -4.15 -7.27 9.67
N LEU A 260 -3.82 -8.53 9.38
CA LEU A 260 -4.60 -9.37 8.45
C LEU A 260 -6.12 -9.42 8.76
N PRO A 261 -6.55 -9.46 10.03
CA PRO A 261 -7.98 -9.44 10.37
C PRO A 261 -8.69 -8.10 10.12
N LEU A 262 -7.96 -7.00 9.88
CA LEU A 262 -8.51 -5.65 9.80
C LEU A 262 -9.07 -5.32 8.40
N HIS A 263 -10.14 -5.99 8.00
CA HIS A 263 -10.72 -5.87 6.66
C HIS A 263 -11.24 -4.46 6.30
N LYS A 264 -11.53 -3.63 7.32
CA LYS A 264 -11.99 -2.24 7.14
C LYS A 264 -10.86 -1.21 7.12
N LEU A 265 -9.61 -1.60 7.35
CA LEU A 265 -8.48 -0.67 7.45
C LEU A 265 -8.23 0.06 6.13
N ARG A 266 -8.33 1.39 6.15
CA ARG A 266 -8.10 2.27 4.99
C ARG A 266 -6.93 3.22 5.18
N HIS A 267 -6.67 3.62 6.41
CA HIS A 267 -5.59 4.53 6.76
C HIS A 267 -4.58 3.81 7.65
N LEU A 268 -3.34 3.74 7.17
CA LEU A 268 -2.26 3.12 7.91
C LEU A 268 -1.01 3.99 7.85
N SER A 269 -0.53 4.45 9.00
CA SER A 269 0.78 5.09 9.11
C SER A 269 1.76 4.16 9.82
N LEU A 270 2.93 3.91 9.24
CA LEU A 270 3.97 3.09 9.85
C LEU A 270 5.35 3.45 9.33
N ALA A 271 6.37 3.32 10.19
CA ALA A 271 7.73 3.76 9.93
C ALA A 271 7.76 5.22 9.44
N ASN A 272 7.91 5.43 8.14
CA ASN A 272 7.91 6.75 7.51
C ASN A 272 6.93 6.88 6.33
N ILE A 273 5.90 6.04 6.31
CA ILE A 273 4.92 6.00 5.24
C ILE A 273 3.52 6.16 5.80
N ARG A 274 2.72 6.99 5.12
CA ARG A 274 1.27 7.06 5.27
C ARG A 274 0.60 6.45 4.05
N ILE A 275 -0.26 5.47 4.29
CA ILE A 275 -1.03 4.76 3.28
C ILE A 275 -2.48 5.12 3.48
N VAL A 276 -3.12 5.60 2.42
CA VAL A 276 -4.54 5.95 2.41
C VAL A 276 -5.19 5.27 1.20
N ALA A 277 -6.22 4.48 1.45
CA ALA A 277 -7.02 3.82 0.43
C ALA A 277 -8.45 4.35 0.39
N ASP A 278 -9.10 4.20 -0.76
CA ASP A 278 -10.55 4.37 -0.89
C ASP A 278 -11.31 3.18 -0.26
N GLU A 279 -12.64 3.29 -0.16
CA GLU A 279 -13.53 2.28 0.44
C GLU A 279 -13.36 0.87 -0.16
N ASN A 280 -12.88 0.76 -1.41
CA ASN A 280 -12.72 -0.51 -2.10
C ASN A 280 -11.25 -0.91 -2.33
N ILE A 281 -10.26 -0.17 -1.80
CA ILE A 281 -8.81 -0.37 -2.04
C ILE A 281 -8.49 -0.44 -3.57
N ARG A 282 -9.27 0.26 -4.39
CA ARG A 282 -8.98 0.41 -5.83
C ARG A 282 -7.90 1.43 -6.08
N SER A 283 -7.87 2.49 -5.25
CA SER A 283 -6.86 3.52 -5.31
C SER A 283 -6.16 3.63 -3.97
N VAL A 284 -4.83 3.46 -3.99
CA VAL A 284 -3.99 3.64 -2.81
C VAL A 284 -3.01 4.77 -3.05
N ASN A 285 -3.05 5.75 -2.15
CA ASN A 285 -2.10 6.83 -2.05
C ASN A 285 -1.04 6.46 -1.00
N VAL A 286 0.22 6.64 -1.37
CA VAL A 286 1.36 6.36 -0.51
C VAL A 286 2.17 7.64 -0.42
N GLN A 287 2.20 8.22 0.77
CA GLN A 287 2.98 9.42 1.08
C GLN A 287 4.18 9.01 1.94
N ILE A 288 5.37 9.46 1.55
CA ILE A 288 6.60 9.23 2.30
C ILE A 288 6.90 10.51 3.07
N GLU A 289 6.85 10.43 4.39
CA GLU A 289 7.17 11.56 5.26
C GLU A 289 8.66 11.57 5.57
N MET A 290 9.30 12.70 5.31
CA MET A 290 10.70 12.93 5.61
C MET A 290 10.79 13.81 6.85
N GLU A 291 10.86 13.19 8.01
CA GLU A 291 11.28 13.89 9.22
C GLU A 291 12.81 13.81 9.39
N ASN A 292 13.40 14.95 9.75
CA ASN A 292 14.82 15.09 10.07
C ASN A 292 15.24 14.29 11.33
N SER A 293 14.28 13.77 12.09
CA SER A 293 14.42 13.07 13.37
C SER A 293 14.03 11.60 13.32
N SER A 294 14.05 10.96 12.14
CA SER A 294 13.78 9.52 12.08
C SER A 294 14.84 8.73 12.88
N TYR A 295 14.40 7.79 13.72
CA TYR A 295 15.27 6.82 14.41
C TYR A 295 16.13 6.00 13.42
N PHE A 296 15.75 5.98 12.15
CA PHE A 296 16.41 5.29 11.05
C PHE A 296 17.37 6.22 10.26
N GLY A 297 18.03 7.15 10.94
CA GLY A 297 18.90 8.20 10.38
C GLY A 297 20.19 7.74 9.65
N ALA A 298 20.23 6.55 9.04
CA ALA A 298 21.42 6.06 8.33
C ALA A 298 21.14 5.18 7.10
N SER A 299 19.89 5.01 6.66
CA SER A 299 19.66 4.24 5.43
C SER A 299 19.80 5.13 4.18
N ARG A 300 20.66 4.72 3.23
CA ARG A 300 20.75 5.33 1.88
C ARG A 300 19.42 5.30 1.11
N TYR A 301 18.45 4.50 1.56
CA TYR A 301 17.17 4.29 0.89
C TYR A 301 16.02 4.68 1.81
N LYS A 302 15.16 5.60 1.32
CA LYS A 302 14.03 6.19 2.06
C LYS A 302 13.00 5.17 2.52
N LEU A 303 13.01 3.95 1.98
CA LEU A 303 11.98 2.92 2.21
C LEU A 303 12.50 1.68 2.92
N SER A 304 13.77 1.64 3.34
CA SER A 304 14.37 0.44 3.91
C SER A 304 13.67 0.00 5.20
N ALA A 305 13.25 0.94 6.05
CA ALA A 305 12.53 0.62 7.29
C ALA A 305 11.19 -0.07 6.98
N PHE A 306 10.39 0.51 6.08
CA PHE A 306 9.12 -0.06 5.63
C PHE A 306 9.28 -1.45 5.00
N LEU A 307 10.19 -1.60 4.04
CA LEU A 307 10.42 -2.89 3.36
C LEU A 307 10.93 -3.95 4.36
N SER A 308 11.79 -3.56 5.30
CA SER A 308 12.29 -4.47 6.34
C SER A 308 11.20 -4.96 7.28
N LEU A 309 10.20 -4.13 7.58
CA LEU A 309 9.06 -4.51 8.42
C LEU A 309 8.14 -5.49 7.70
N ILE A 310 7.81 -5.21 6.44
CA ILE A 310 6.81 -5.96 5.69
C ILE A 310 7.32 -7.33 5.26
N PHE A 311 8.60 -7.45 4.87
CA PHE A 311 9.14 -8.70 4.34
C PHE A 311 9.60 -9.72 5.39
N ARG A 312 9.57 -9.37 6.68
CA ARG A 312 10.12 -10.24 7.74
C ARG A 312 9.17 -11.36 8.17
N PHE A 313 7.85 -11.17 8.08
CA PHE A 313 6.84 -12.10 8.65
C PHE A 313 5.50 -12.19 7.88
N SER A 314 5.52 -12.17 6.53
CA SER A 314 4.30 -12.40 5.71
C SER A 314 3.14 -11.41 5.94
N SER A 315 3.41 -10.23 6.49
CA SER A 315 2.40 -9.19 6.66
C SER A 315 1.89 -8.59 5.33
N CYS A 316 2.56 -8.90 4.21
CA CYS A 316 2.19 -8.45 2.87
C CYS A 316 0.83 -8.96 2.39
N HIS A 317 0.27 -9.98 3.05
CA HIS A 317 -1.00 -10.58 2.66
C HIS A 317 -2.21 -9.67 2.95
N HIS A 318 -2.02 -8.54 3.64
CA HIS A 318 -3.10 -7.58 3.82
C HIS A 318 -3.31 -6.75 2.53
N PRO A 319 -4.53 -6.64 1.98
CA PRO A 319 -4.81 -5.94 0.72
C PRO A 319 -4.29 -4.49 0.65
N LEU A 320 -4.34 -3.75 1.75
CA LEU A 320 -3.82 -2.38 1.84
C LEU A 320 -2.30 -2.33 1.65
N LEU A 321 -1.57 -3.25 2.28
CA LEU A 321 -0.10 -3.32 2.18
C LEU A 321 0.33 -3.84 0.82
N ALA A 322 -0.36 -4.84 0.28
CA ALA A 322 -0.12 -5.34 -1.07
C ALA A 322 -0.20 -4.21 -2.11
N SER A 323 -1.26 -3.41 -2.03
CA SER A 323 -1.49 -2.28 -2.93
C SER A 323 -0.45 -1.17 -2.75
N ALA A 324 -0.10 -0.85 -1.50
CA ALA A 324 0.94 0.14 -1.21
C ALA A 324 2.30 -0.31 -1.75
N LEU A 325 2.64 -1.59 -1.60
CA LEU A 325 3.88 -2.17 -2.09
C LEU A 325 3.99 -2.07 -3.62
N VAL A 326 2.94 -2.42 -4.35
CA VAL A 326 2.90 -2.27 -5.81
C VAL A 326 3.09 -0.80 -6.20
N LYS A 327 2.40 0.12 -5.53
CA LYS A 327 2.52 1.55 -5.81
C LYS A 327 3.97 2.03 -5.63
N ILE A 328 4.64 1.61 -4.56
CA ILE A 328 6.04 1.92 -4.27
C ILE A 328 6.98 1.37 -5.34
N ILE A 329 6.77 0.12 -5.79
CA ILE A 329 7.55 -0.53 -6.84
C ILE A 329 7.34 0.18 -8.18
N MET A 330 6.11 0.62 -8.49
CA MET A 330 5.80 1.28 -9.76
C MET A 330 6.34 2.71 -9.84
N GLN A 331 6.39 3.45 -8.73
CA GLN A 331 6.75 4.87 -8.70
C GLN A 331 8.24 5.16 -8.93
N ASP A 332 9.15 4.30 -8.47
CA ASP A 332 10.59 4.57 -8.52
C ASP A 332 11.39 3.33 -8.95
N GLU A 333 12.22 3.49 -9.96
CA GLU A 333 13.12 2.45 -10.47
C GLU A 333 14.15 2.01 -9.43
N GLY A 334 14.61 2.93 -8.56
CA GLY A 334 15.52 2.60 -7.46
C GLY A 334 14.93 1.57 -6.50
N ASN A 335 13.64 1.66 -6.21
CA ASN A 335 12.93 0.72 -5.35
C ASN A 335 12.82 -0.67 -5.98
N ARG A 336 12.61 -0.73 -7.31
CA ARG A 336 12.56 -2.00 -8.05
C ARG A 336 13.85 -2.78 -7.91
N VAL A 337 14.99 -2.08 -8.02
CA VAL A 337 16.31 -2.70 -7.88
C VAL A 337 16.56 -3.19 -6.45
N VAL A 338 16.13 -2.43 -5.44
CA VAL A 338 16.28 -2.83 -4.02
C VAL A 338 15.43 -4.07 -3.72
N VAL A 339 14.14 -4.05 -4.07
CA VAL A 339 13.22 -5.17 -3.86
C VAL A 339 13.65 -6.40 -4.67
N GLY A 340 14.06 -6.20 -5.91
CA GLY A 340 14.51 -7.28 -6.79
C GLY A 340 15.79 -7.98 -6.33
N LYS A 341 16.68 -7.27 -5.61
CA LYS A 341 17.92 -7.85 -5.04
C LYS A 341 17.68 -8.59 -3.73
N ASP A 342 16.65 -8.23 -2.97
CA ASP A 342 16.35 -8.88 -1.70
C ASP A 342 15.60 -10.20 -1.91
N GLU A 343 16.25 -11.32 -1.57
CA GLU A 343 15.68 -12.66 -1.72
C GLU A 343 14.45 -12.88 -0.83
N ASN A 344 14.41 -12.28 0.36
CA ASN A 344 13.25 -12.38 1.24
C ASN A 344 12.07 -11.60 0.68
N ALA A 345 12.30 -10.41 0.14
CA ALA A 345 11.28 -9.62 -0.53
C ALA A 345 10.64 -10.39 -1.70
N VAL A 346 11.49 -10.98 -2.55
CA VAL A 346 11.02 -11.79 -3.69
C VAL A 346 10.22 -13.01 -3.23
N ARG A 347 10.67 -13.74 -2.20
CA ARG A 347 9.91 -14.88 -1.65
C ARG A 347 8.54 -14.47 -1.10
N GLN A 348 8.45 -13.33 -0.42
CA GLN A 348 7.18 -12.82 0.10
C GLN A 348 6.24 -12.37 -1.03
N LEU A 349 6.76 -11.77 -2.11
CA LEU A 349 5.95 -11.47 -3.29
C LEU A 349 5.43 -12.75 -3.96
N ILE A 350 6.23 -13.81 -4.00
CA ILE A 350 5.83 -15.11 -4.52
C ILE A 350 4.75 -15.74 -3.63
N SER A 351 4.88 -15.65 -2.30
CA SER A 351 3.87 -16.21 -1.37
C SER A 351 2.51 -15.53 -1.49
N MET A 352 2.48 -14.25 -1.85
CA MET A 352 1.24 -13.51 -2.10
C MET A 352 0.44 -14.04 -3.32
N ILE A 353 1.09 -14.70 -4.29
CA ILE A 353 0.38 -15.34 -5.42
C ILE A 353 -0.51 -16.49 -4.94
N SER A 354 -0.13 -17.15 -3.85
CA SER A 354 -0.87 -18.26 -3.25
C SER A 354 -1.84 -17.80 -2.15
N SER A 355 -2.16 -16.51 -2.10
CA SER A 355 -3.11 -15.95 -1.12
C SER A 355 -4.56 -16.31 -1.47
N ASP A 356 -5.41 -16.48 -0.46
CA ASP A 356 -6.86 -16.68 -0.65
C ASP A 356 -7.57 -15.38 -1.10
N ASP A 357 -6.94 -14.23 -0.91
CA ASP A 357 -7.47 -12.93 -1.32
C ASP A 357 -7.08 -12.61 -2.77
N ARG A 358 -8.09 -12.54 -3.64
CA ARG A 358 -7.93 -12.23 -5.07
C ARG A 358 -7.22 -10.90 -5.34
N HIS A 359 -7.50 -9.86 -4.56
CA HIS A 359 -6.87 -8.55 -4.75
C HIS A 359 -5.38 -8.62 -4.47
N VAL A 360 -4.99 -9.37 -3.43
CA VAL A 360 -3.58 -9.60 -3.09
C VAL A 360 -2.86 -10.33 -4.21
N VAL A 361 -3.48 -11.35 -4.81
CA VAL A 361 -2.92 -12.09 -5.96
C VAL A 361 -2.72 -11.16 -7.17
N GLU A 362 -3.71 -10.31 -7.48
CA GLU A 362 -3.62 -9.33 -8.57
C GLU A 362 -2.48 -8.33 -8.34
N GLN A 363 -2.38 -7.76 -7.14
CA GLN A 363 -1.31 -6.85 -6.77
C GLN A 363 0.06 -7.53 -6.84
N ALA A 364 0.19 -8.76 -6.32
CA ALA A 364 1.43 -9.53 -6.38
C ALA A 364 1.88 -9.77 -7.84
N CYS A 365 0.96 -10.21 -8.71
CA CYS A 365 1.26 -10.43 -10.11
C CYS A 365 1.66 -9.14 -10.85
N SER A 366 1.05 -8.00 -10.52
CA SER A 366 1.40 -6.70 -11.07
C SER A 366 2.83 -6.28 -10.66
N ALA A 367 3.18 -6.41 -9.37
CA ALA A 367 4.53 -6.18 -8.88
C ALA A 367 5.55 -7.11 -9.57
N LEU A 368 5.26 -8.40 -9.63
CA LEU A 368 6.15 -9.41 -10.22
C LEU A 368 6.33 -9.22 -11.73
N SER A 369 5.29 -8.83 -12.45
CA SER A 369 5.39 -8.47 -13.88
C SER A 369 6.28 -7.23 -14.06
N THR A 370 6.18 -6.25 -13.17
CA THR A 370 7.02 -5.05 -13.23
C THR A 370 8.49 -5.34 -12.92
N LEU A 371 8.75 -6.21 -11.95
CA LEU A 371 10.09 -6.64 -11.55
C LEU A 371 10.73 -7.61 -12.55
N GLY A 372 9.94 -8.50 -13.14
CA GLY A 372 10.39 -9.54 -14.07
C GLY A 372 10.89 -9.04 -15.42
N GLY A 373 10.78 -7.73 -15.71
CA GLY A 373 11.42 -7.12 -16.88
C GLY A 373 12.94 -7.07 -16.80
N ASP A 374 13.53 -7.09 -15.59
CA ASP A 374 14.97 -7.21 -15.39
C ASP A 374 15.39 -8.68 -15.39
N VAL A 375 16.33 -9.05 -16.26
CA VAL A 375 16.87 -10.41 -16.40
C VAL A 375 17.45 -10.94 -15.09
N SER A 376 18.12 -10.09 -14.29
CA SER A 376 18.69 -10.50 -13.00
C SER A 376 17.60 -10.91 -12.02
N VAL A 377 16.52 -10.11 -11.95
CA VAL A 377 15.39 -10.36 -11.05
C VAL A 377 14.57 -11.55 -11.54
N ALA A 378 14.36 -11.69 -12.85
CA ALA A 378 13.70 -12.85 -13.45
C ALA A 378 14.41 -14.18 -13.10
N MET A 379 15.74 -14.19 -13.13
CA MET A 379 16.52 -15.35 -12.70
C MET A 379 16.39 -15.64 -11.20
N GLN A 380 16.31 -14.59 -10.37
CA GLN A 380 16.08 -14.72 -8.93
C GLN A 380 14.67 -15.25 -8.61
N LEU A 381 13.65 -14.80 -9.36
CA LEU A 381 12.29 -15.31 -9.26
C LEU A 381 12.23 -16.81 -9.55
N LEU A 382 12.92 -17.27 -10.58
CA LEU A 382 13.06 -18.70 -10.87
C LEU A 382 13.82 -19.47 -9.79
N LYS A 383 14.87 -18.87 -9.21
CA LYS A 383 15.61 -19.49 -8.08
C LYS A 383 14.72 -19.65 -6.84
N CYS A 384 13.73 -18.78 -6.67
CA CYS A 384 12.76 -18.84 -5.58
C CYS A 384 11.49 -19.65 -5.93
N ASP A 385 11.54 -20.47 -6.98
CA ASP A 385 10.47 -21.40 -7.39
C ASP A 385 9.11 -20.74 -7.70
N ILE A 386 9.11 -19.54 -8.29
CA ILE A 386 7.88 -18.84 -8.74
C ILE A 386 6.95 -19.71 -9.60
N MET A 387 7.49 -20.72 -10.30
CA MET A 387 6.71 -21.58 -11.18
C MET A 387 5.69 -22.44 -10.42
N GLN A 388 5.92 -22.81 -9.17
CA GLN A 388 4.98 -23.64 -8.41
C GLN A 388 3.68 -22.88 -8.09
N PRO A 389 3.72 -21.63 -7.55
CA PRO A 389 2.52 -20.81 -7.40
C PRO A 389 1.85 -20.47 -8.73
N VAL A 390 2.63 -20.12 -9.75
CA VAL A 390 2.11 -19.83 -11.10
C VAL A 390 1.34 -21.02 -11.68
N GLU A 391 1.89 -22.24 -11.60
CA GLU A 391 1.22 -23.45 -12.08
C GLU A 391 -0.08 -23.76 -11.32
N THR A 392 -0.14 -23.37 -10.04
CA THR A 392 -1.33 -23.53 -9.20
C THR A 392 -2.43 -22.58 -9.66
N VAL A 393 -2.11 -21.30 -9.84
CA VAL A 393 -3.09 -20.29 -10.28
C VAL A 393 -3.48 -20.47 -11.76
N LEU A 394 -2.62 -20.99 -12.63
CA LEU A 394 -2.98 -21.35 -14.00
C LEU A 394 -4.09 -22.41 -14.11
N LYS A 395 -4.40 -23.10 -13.01
CA LYS A 395 -5.52 -24.06 -12.89
C LYS A 395 -6.76 -23.46 -12.19
N SER A 396 -6.69 -22.20 -11.75
CA SER A 396 -7.80 -21.49 -11.11
C SER A 396 -8.98 -21.31 -12.07
N PRO A 397 -10.23 -21.38 -11.60
CA PRO A 397 -11.40 -21.05 -12.41
C PRO A 397 -11.61 -19.54 -12.59
N ASP A 398 -10.96 -18.68 -11.79
CA ASP A 398 -11.18 -17.23 -11.85
C ASP A 398 -10.44 -16.58 -13.04
N PRO A 399 -11.14 -15.97 -14.01
CA PRO A 399 -10.50 -15.32 -15.14
C PRO A 399 -9.57 -14.16 -14.75
N VAL A 400 -9.78 -13.48 -13.62
CA VAL A 400 -8.96 -12.32 -13.23
C VAL A 400 -7.63 -12.73 -12.63
N GLU A 401 -7.60 -13.77 -11.79
CA GLU A 401 -6.36 -14.38 -11.34
C GLU A 401 -5.54 -14.93 -12.52
N LEU A 402 -6.23 -15.60 -13.46
CA LEU A 402 -5.61 -16.10 -14.69
C LEU A 402 -4.99 -14.99 -15.53
N VAL A 403 -5.68 -13.86 -15.74
CA VAL A 403 -5.14 -12.71 -16.48
C VAL A 403 -3.89 -12.17 -15.79
N SER A 404 -3.94 -11.99 -14.46
CA SER A 404 -2.84 -11.49 -13.65
C SER A 404 -1.60 -12.38 -13.74
N VAL A 405 -1.76 -13.69 -13.53
CA VAL A 405 -0.65 -14.65 -13.59
C VAL A 405 -0.11 -14.84 -15.01
N LEU A 406 -0.99 -14.85 -16.02
CA LEU A 406 -0.54 -14.92 -17.42
C LEU A 406 0.30 -13.70 -17.80
N GLN A 407 0.02 -12.52 -17.26
CA GLN A 407 0.85 -11.32 -17.48
C GLN A 407 2.27 -11.51 -16.94
N VAL A 408 2.42 -12.17 -15.78
CA VAL A 408 3.72 -12.53 -15.21
C VAL A 408 4.44 -13.52 -16.15
N VAL A 409 3.74 -14.56 -16.61
CA VAL A 409 4.32 -15.57 -17.51
C VAL A 409 4.77 -14.95 -18.83
N VAL A 410 3.96 -14.06 -19.42
CA VAL A 410 4.28 -13.35 -20.67
C VAL A 410 5.55 -12.52 -20.49
N THR A 411 5.69 -11.83 -19.36
CA THR A 411 6.85 -10.98 -19.07
C THR A 411 8.11 -11.78 -18.80
N LEU A 412 8.03 -12.82 -17.98
CA LEU A 412 9.19 -13.68 -17.69
C LEU A 412 9.66 -14.45 -18.94
N ALA A 413 8.73 -14.90 -19.78
CA ALA A 413 9.05 -15.67 -20.99
C ALA A 413 9.86 -14.91 -22.03
N ILE A 414 9.82 -13.57 -22.05
CA ILE A 414 10.62 -12.75 -22.97
C ILE A 414 11.96 -12.31 -22.37
N GLY A 415 12.17 -12.47 -21.06
CA GLY A 415 13.33 -11.94 -20.35
C GLY A 415 14.66 -12.52 -20.83
N SER A 416 14.77 -13.84 -20.89
CA SER A 416 15.95 -14.52 -21.45
C SER A 416 15.62 -15.94 -21.92
N ASP A 417 16.47 -16.49 -22.80
CA ASP A 417 16.33 -17.88 -23.25
C ASP A 417 16.46 -18.88 -22.09
N THR A 418 17.32 -18.59 -21.11
CA THR A 418 17.50 -19.44 -19.92
C THR A 418 16.27 -19.45 -19.03
N VAL A 419 15.61 -18.30 -18.87
CA VAL A 419 14.35 -18.19 -18.12
C VAL A 419 13.25 -18.93 -18.86
N ALA A 420 13.07 -18.65 -20.15
CA ALA A 420 12.06 -19.29 -20.98
C ALA A 420 12.22 -20.82 -21.00
N GLN A 421 13.45 -21.33 -21.12
CA GLN A 421 13.74 -22.75 -21.11
C GLN A 421 13.33 -23.42 -19.79
N LYS A 422 13.63 -22.78 -18.65
CA LYS A 422 13.26 -23.31 -17.33
C LYS A 422 11.76 -23.24 -17.05
N MET A 423 11.06 -22.24 -17.60
CA MET A 423 9.63 -22.06 -17.42
C MET A 423 8.77 -23.09 -18.18
N LEU A 424 9.24 -23.60 -19.32
CA LEU A 424 8.44 -24.50 -20.15
C LEU A 424 8.47 -25.94 -19.60
N THR A 425 7.63 -26.21 -18.60
CA THR A 425 7.35 -27.57 -18.11
C THR A 425 6.22 -28.22 -18.91
N LYS A 426 6.09 -29.56 -18.83
CA LYS A 426 4.98 -30.29 -19.46
C LYS A 426 3.62 -29.84 -18.91
N ASP A 427 3.57 -29.49 -17.63
CA ASP A 427 2.34 -29.06 -16.95
C ASP A 427 1.96 -27.63 -17.33
N VAL A 428 2.92 -26.69 -17.38
CA VAL A 428 2.68 -25.33 -17.91
C VAL A 428 2.18 -25.40 -19.35
N LEU A 429 2.80 -26.21 -20.22
CA LEU A 429 2.35 -26.37 -21.60
C LEU A 429 0.92 -26.93 -21.67
N ARG A 430 0.57 -27.89 -20.81
CA ARG A 430 -0.79 -28.44 -20.74
C ARG A 430 -1.79 -27.36 -20.32
N SER A 431 -1.50 -26.60 -19.27
CA SER A 431 -2.35 -25.51 -18.80
C SER A 431 -2.52 -24.42 -19.87
N LEU A 432 -1.44 -23.96 -20.50
CA LEU A 432 -1.50 -22.94 -21.55
C LEU A 432 -2.34 -23.38 -22.75
N LYS A 433 -2.28 -24.66 -23.15
CA LYS A 433 -3.13 -25.20 -24.22
C LYS A 433 -4.62 -25.14 -23.88
N ILE A 434 -4.97 -25.48 -22.63
CA ILE A 434 -6.35 -25.42 -22.14
C ILE A 434 -6.81 -23.95 -22.14
N LEU A 435 -5.99 -23.04 -21.62
CA LEU A 435 -6.30 -21.62 -21.51
C LEU A 435 -6.40 -20.91 -22.88
N CYS A 436 -5.68 -21.39 -23.91
CA CYS A 436 -5.86 -20.92 -25.29
C CYS A 436 -7.29 -21.18 -25.84
N SER A 437 -8.04 -22.12 -25.25
CA SER A 437 -9.44 -22.40 -25.60
C SER A 437 -10.44 -21.87 -24.57
N HIS A 438 -10.01 -21.00 -23.64
CA HIS A 438 -10.84 -20.48 -22.55
C HIS A 438 -11.97 -19.58 -23.06
N ARG A 439 -13.05 -19.40 -22.27
CA ARG A 439 -14.20 -18.57 -22.68
C ARG A 439 -13.88 -17.08 -22.73
N ASN A 440 -12.97 -16.62 -21.89
CA ASN A 440 -12.57 -15.21 -21.82
C ASN A 440 -11.50 -14.89 -22.90
N PRO A 441 -11.75 -13.93 -23.82
CA PRO A 441 -10.83 -13.61 -24.90
C PRO A 441 -9.48 -13.04 -24.41
N GLU A 442 -9.45 -12.38 -23.25
CA GLU A 442 -8.22 -11.81 -22.70
C GLU A 442 -7.29 -12.91 -22.17
N VAL A 443 -7.85 -13.93 -21.52
CA VAL A 443 -7.13 -15.15 -21.10
C VAL A 443 -6.57 -15.88 -22.33
N GLN A 444 -7.37 -16.03 -23.40
CA GLN A 444 -6.90 -16.62 -24.65
C GLN A 444 -5.72 -15.83 -25.24
N ARG A 445 -5.87 -14.50 -25.34
CA ARG A 445 -4.85 -13.60 -25.90
C ARG A 445 -3.54 -13.70 -25.13
N LEU A 446 -3.57 -13.62 -23.79
CA LEU A 446 -2.38 -13.69 -22.95
C LEU A 446 -1.74 -15.09 -22.99
N SER A 447 -2.55 -16.16 -23.02
CA SER A 447 -2.04 -17.53 -23.16
C SER A 447 -1.30 -17.72 -24.49
N LEU A 448 -1.84 -17.20 -25.59
CA LEU A 448 -1.21 -17.24 -26.91
C LEU A 448 0.09 -16.44 -26.93
N LEU A 449 0.11 -15.27 -26.29
CA LEU A 449 1.32 -14.46 -26.13
C LEU A 449 2.37 -15.16 -25.29
N ALA A 450 2.00 -15.84 -24.21
CA ALA A 450 2.92 -16.63 -23.39
C ALA A 450 3.55 -17.76 -24.21
N VAL A 451 2.75 -18.53 -24.96
CA VAL A 451 3.25 -19.58 -25.86
C VAL A 451 4.18 -19.00 -26.93
N GLY A 452 3.80 -17.87 -27.53
CA GLY A 452 4.63 -17.18 -28.53
C GLY A 452 5.96 -16.70 -27.95
N ASN A 453 5.94 -16.11 -26.75
CA ASN A 453 7.14 -15.62 -26.08
C ASN A 453 8.08 -16.78 -25.70
N LEU A 454 7.53 -17.87 -25.14
CA LEU A 454 8.30 -19.09 -24.83
C LEU A 454 8.93 -19.71 -26.07
N ALA A 455 8.32 -19.55 -27.24
CA ALA A 455 8.82 -20.07 -28.52
C ALA A 455 9.97 -19.25 -29.13
N PHE A 456 10.35 -18.09 -28.58
CA PHE A 456 11.57 -17.39 -29.03
C PHE A 456 12.81 -18.23 -28.74
N CYS A 457 12.87 -18.86 -27.56
CA CYS A 457 13.89 -19.84 -27.19
C CYS A 457 13.87 -21.05 -28.14
N LEU A 458 15.04 -21.43 -28.66
CA LEU A 458 15.18 -22.46 -29.68
C LEU A 458 14.74 -23.86 -29.18
N GLU A 459 15.19 -24.24 -27.99
CA GLU A 459 14.86 -25.52 -27.34
C GLU A 459 13.34 -25.65 -27.15
N ASN A 460 12.71 -24.62 -26.60
CA ASN A 460 11.27 -24.56 -26.42
C ASN A 460 10.52 -24.63 -27.76
N ARG A 461 11.00 -23.91 -28.78
CA ARG A 461 10.40 -23.94 -30.12
C ARG A 461 10.38 -25.35 -30.69
N ARG A 462 11.46 -26.13 -30.55
CA ARG A 462 11.50 -27.53 -31.01
C ARG A 462 10.41 -28.38 -30.36
N ILE A 463 10.16 -28.18 -29.06
CA ILE A 463 9.09 -28.87 -28.32
C ILE A 463 7.70 -28.41 -28.80
N LEU A 464 7.50 -27.11 -28.99
CA LEU A 464 6.21 -26.55 -29.39
C LEU A 464 5.84 -26.92 -30.84
N VAL A 465 6.82 -26.94 -31.75
CA VAL A 465 6.63 -27.32 -33.16
C VAL A 465 6.33 -28.82 -33.31
N THR A 466 6.76 -29.68 -32.39
CA THR A 466 6.39 -31.11 -32.47
C THR A 466 4.96 -31.39 -31.98
N SER A 467 4.34 -30.45 -31.28
CA SER A 467 2.99 -30.60 -30.73
C SER A 467 1.88 -30.34 -31.76
N ALA A 468 1.40 -31.40 -32.43
CA ALA A 468 0.30 -31.32 -33.41
C ALA A 468 -0.98 -30.66 -32.87
N SER A 469 -1.40 -31.00 -31.64
CA SER A 469 -2.59 -30.43 -30.99
C SER A 469 -2.52 -28.91 -30.80
N LEU A 470 -1.33 -28.36 -30.58
CA LEU A 470 -1.13 -26.92 -30.46
C LEU A 470 -1.30 -26.24 -31.83
N LYS A 471 -0.74 -26.83 -32.89
CA LYS A 471 -0.87 -26.30 -34.26
C LYS A 471 -2.32 -26.24 -34.72
N GLU A 472 -3.06 -27.33 -34.53
CA GLU A 472 -4.49 -27.39 -34.87
C GLU A 472 -5.31 -26.35 -34.08
N LEU A 473 -4.99 -26.18 -32.80
CA LEU A 473 -5.63 -25.16 -31.97
C LEU A 473 -5.34 -23.74 -32.49
N LEU A 474 -4.07 -23.42 -32.77
CA LEU A 474 -3.67 -22.11 -33.30
C LEU A 474 -4.35 -21.82 -34.64
N MET A 475 -4.43 -22.80 -35.53
CA MET A 475 -5.14 -22.67 -36.81
C MET A 475 -6.62 -22.33 -36.62
N ARG A 476 -7.31 -22.97 -35.67
CA ARG A 476 -8.71 -22.62 -35.38
C ARG A 476 -8.82 -21.18 -34.83
N LEU A 477 -7.92 -20.78 -33.94
CA LEU A 477 -7.92 -19.45 -33.31
C LEU A 477 -7.53 -18.31 -34.28
N THR A 478 -6.87 -18.59 -35.39
CA THR A 478 -6.66 -17.56 -36.44
C THR A 478 -7.89 -17.20 -37.25
N VAL A 479 -8.99 -17.97 -37.13
CA VAL A 479 -10.24 -17.73 -37.87
C VAL A 479 -11.35 -17.22 -36.93
N THR A 480 -11.09 -17.13 -35.62
CA THR A 480 -12.07 -16.60 -34.68
C THR A 480 -12.40 -15.13 -34.95
N PRO A 481 -13.64 -14.69 -34.67
CA PRO A 481 -14.08 -13.32 -34.94
C PRO A 481 -13.41 -12.27 -34.05
N GLU A 482 -12.84 -12.66 -32.91
CA GLU A 482 -12.15 -11.76 -31.98
C GLU A 482 -10.77 -11.34 -32.55
N PRO A 483 -10.56 -10.07 -32.93
CA PRO A 483 -9.37 -9.64 -33.66
C PRO A 483 -8.09 -9.74 -32.81
N ARG A 484 -8.20 -9.54 -31.49
CA ARG A 484 -7.05 -9.59 -30.56
C ARG A 484 -6.49 -11.01 -30.45
N VAL A 485 -7.38 -12.01 -30.35
CA VAL A 485 -7.02 -13.43 -30.27
C VAL A 485 -6.48 -13.92 -31.61
N ASN A 486 -7.13 -13.53 -32.71
CA ASN A 486 -6.68 -13.84 -34.07
C ASN A 486 -5.24 -13.37 -34.31
N LYS A 487 -4.95 -12.09 -34.01
CA LYS A 487 -3.62 -11.51 -34.18
C LYS A 487 -2.57 -12.20 -33.30
N ALA A 488 -2.93 -12.57 -32.06
CA ALA A 488 -2.03 -13.30 -31.18
C ALA A 488 -1.73 -14.71 -31.70
N ALA A 489 -2.74 -15.45 -32.16
CA ALA A 489 -2.57 -16.79 -32.74
C ALA A 489 -1.72 -16.75 -34.02
N ALA A 490 -1.97 -15.78 -34.89
CA ALA A 490 -1.19 -15.55 -36.10
C ALA A 490 0.28 -15.22 -35.78
N ARG A 491 0.53 -14.38 -34.77
CA ARG A 491 1.87 -14.09 -34.27
C ARG A 491 2.56 -15.35 -33.77
N THR A 492 1.88 -16.19 -33.00
CA THR A 492 2.46 -17.43 -32.46
C THR A 492 2.81 -18.42 -33.57
N LEU A 493 1.94 -18.60 -34.57
CA LEU A 493 2.25 -19.42 -35.76
C LEU A 493 3.48 -18.89 -36.53
N ALA A 494 3.61 -17.57 -36.65
CA ALA A 494 4.76 -16.94 -37.29
C ALA A 494 6.07 -17.26 -36.54
N ILE A 495 6.06 -17.15 -35.20
CA ILE A 495 7.23 -17.43 -34.35
C ILE A 495 7.63 -18.91 -34.43
N LEU A 496 6.65 -19.82 -34.50
CA LEU A 496 6.88 -21.25 -34.68
C LEU A 496 7.43 -21.61 -36.08
N GLY A 497 7.48 -20.66 -37.02
CA GLY A 497 7.96 -20.88 -38.38
C GLY A 497 6.95 -21.57 -39.29
N GLU A 498 5.68 -21.71 -38.86
CA GLU A 498 4.61 -22.40 -39.58
C GLU A 498 4.00 -21.50 -40.66
N SER A 499 4.85 -21.02 -41.57
CA SER A 499 4.52 -20.00 -42.58
C SER A 499 3.43 -20.44 -43.55
N GLU A 500 3.37 -21.73 -43.89
CA GLU A 500 2.32 -22.27 -44.77
C GLU A 500 0.96 -22.25 -44.09
N TYR A 501 0.91 -22.69 -42.83
CA TYR A 501 -0.30 -22.73 -42.02
C TYR A 501 -0.79 -21.30 -41.72
N LEU A 502 0.10 -20.39 -41.32
CA LEU A 502 -0.21 -18.98 -41.14
C LEU A 502 -0.84 -18.36 -42.40
N ARG A 503 -0.29 -18.64 -43.59
CA ARG A 503 -0.85 -18.13 -44.85
C ARG A 503 -2.24 -18.67 -45.16
N ARG A 504 -2.46 -19.98 -44.92
CA ARG A 504 -3.79 -20.62 -45.06
C ARG A 504 -4.80 -19.98 -44.09
N ALA A 505 -4.37 -19.75 -42.85
CA ALA A 505 -5.15 -19.12 -41.79
C ALA A 505 -5.61 -17.69 -42.12
N ILE A 506 -4.69 -16.82 -42.55
CA ILE A 506 -4.98 -15.40 -42.83
C ILE A 506 -5.64 -15.16 -44.20
N ARG A 507 -6.05 -16.22 -44.92
CA ARG A 507 -6.55 -16.15 -46.31
C ARG A 507 -5.65 -15.34 -47.24
N GLY A 508 -4.34 -15.38 -47.00
CA GLY A 508 -3.36 -14.70 -47.84
C GLY A 508 -3.35 -15.31 -49.24
N ARG A 509 -3.08 -14.50 -50.27
CA ARG A 509 -2.87 -15.01 -51.64
C ARG A 509 -1.83 -16.15 -51.61
N GLN A 510 -2.12 -17.27 -52.27
CA GLN A 510 -1.12 -18.31 -52.51
C GLN A 510 0.05 -17.66 -53.26
N ILE A 511 1.20 -17.56 -52.59
CA ILE A 511 2.41 -17.09 -53.25
C ILE A 511 2.94 -18.28 -54.06
N PRO A 512 3.19 -18.13 -55.38
CA PRO A 512 3.83 -19.19 -56.16
C PRO A 512 5.12 -19.65 -55.47
N LYS A 513 5.48 -20.94 -55.67
CA LYS A 513 6.57 -21.65 -54.97
C LYS A 513 7.93 -20.93 -54.95
N GLN A 514 8.13 -19.90 -55.77
CA GLN A 514 9.37 -19.13 -55.85
C GLN A 514 9.10 -17.69 -55.43
N VAL A 515 9.26 -17.42 -54.13
CA VAL A 515 9.26 -16.07 -53.58
C VAL A 515 10.67 -15.53 -53.72
N LEU A 516 10.83 -14.31 -54.25
CA LEU A 516 12.12 -13.63 -54.30
C LEU A 516 12.62 -13.38 -52.87
N ARG A 517 13.69 -14.05 -52.46
CA ARG A 517 14.32 -13.86 -51.15
C ARG A 517 15.32 -12.72 -51.25
N ILE A 518 15.03 -11.61 -50.58
CA ILE A 518 15.87 -10.40 -50.62
C ILE A 518 16.62 -10.28 -49.30
N LEU A 519 17.96 -10.20 -49.36
CA LEU A 519 18.80 -9.79 -48.25
C LEU A 519 19.14 -8.31 -48.42
N SER A 520 18.73 -7.48 -47.47
CA SER A 520 19.10 -6.05 -47.42
C SER A 520 20.02 -5.80 -46.23
N MET A 521 21.16 -5.15 -46.47
CA MET A 521 22.18 -4.86 -45.46
C MET A 521 22.43 -3.36 -45.36
N ASP A 522 22.29 -2.80 -44.15
CA ASP A 522 22.67 -1.42 -43.87
C ASP A 522 24.20 -1.29 -43.63
N GLY A 523 24.77 -0.15 -43.98
CA GLY A 523 26.22 0.05 -44.07
C GLY A 523 26.84 0.81 -42.92
N GLY A 524 26.51 0.45 -41.67
CA GLY A 524 26.85 1.13 -40.41
C GLY A 524 28.33 1.35 -40.06
N GLY A 525 29.20 1.72 -41.02
CA GLY A 525 30.61 2.04 -40.82
C GLY A 525 31.37 0.86 -40.23
N MET A 526 32.34 1.07 -39.34
CA MET A 526 33.09 -0.03 -38.73
C MET A 526 32.23 -1.08 -37.98
N LYS A 527 30.95 -0.78 -37.67
CA LYS A 527 30.01 -1.75 -37.06
C LYS A 527 29.48 -2.81 -38.03
N GLY A 528 29.71 -2.67 -39.34
CA GLY A 528 29.30 -3.69 -40.34
C GLY A 528 30.00 -5.04 -40.20
N LEU A 529 31.05 -5.14 -39.36
CA LEU A 529 31.65 -6.42 -38.97
C LEU A 529 30.65 -7.31 -38.20
N ALA A 530 29.70 -6.70 -37.48
CA ALA A 530 28.59 -7.42 -36.86
C ALA A 530 27.68 -8.07 -37.92
N THR A 531 27.40 -7.38 -39.04
CA THR A 531 26.63 -7.93 -40.16
C THR A 531 27.32 -9.17 -40.75
N VAL A 532 28.65 -9.12 -40.93
CA VAL A 532 29.43 -10.26 -41.42
C VAL A 532 29.36 -11.44 -40.45
N GLN A 533 29.48 -11.19 -39.14
CA GLN A 533 29.36 -12.22 -38.09
C GLN A 533 27.97 -12.87 -38.08
N ILE A 534 26.90 -12.08 -38.20
CA ILE A 534 25.51 -12.59 -38.29
C ILE A 534 25.35 -13.49 -39.52
N LEU A 535 25.87 -13.06 -40.68
CA LEU A 535 25.80 -13.85 -41.90
C LEU A 535 26.59 -15.17 -41.78
N LYS A 536 27.70 -15.19 -41.02
CA LYS A 536 28.47 -16.42 -40.79
C LYS A 536 27.68 -17.45 -40.01
N GLU A 537 26.97 -17.01 -38.97
CA GLU A 537 26.09 -17.89 -38.22
C GLU A 537 24.90 -18.38 -39.08
N ILE A 538 24.41 -17.56 -40.02
CA ILE A 538 23.41 -18.00 -40.99
C ILE A 538 23.96 -19.08 -41.94
N GLU A 539 25.15 -18.89 -42.53
CA GLU A 539 25.76 -19.91 -43.40
C GLU A 539 26.02 -21.21 -42.62
N LYS A 540 26.55 -21.09 -41.41
CA LYS A 540 26.82 -22.23 -40.52
C LYS A 540 25.56 -22.98 -40.12
N GLY A 541 24.48 -22.26 -39.81
CA GLY A 541 23.19 -22.84 -39.41
C GLY A 541 22.43 -23.48 -40.57
N THR A 542 22.63 -23.00 -41.79
CA THR A 542 21.92 -23.50 -42.99
C THR A 542 22.74 -24.47 -43.83
N GLY A 543 24.06 -24.50 -43.66
CA GLY A 543 24.99 -25.26 -44.49
C GLY A 543 25.10 -24.74 -45.93
N LYS A 544 24.56 -23.55 -46.20
CA LYS A 544 24.48 -22.95 -47.54
C LYS A 544 25.09 -21.55 -47.53
N ARG A 545 25.56 -21.12 -48.69
CA ARG A 545 26.16 -19.80 -48.86
C ARG A 545 25.10 -18.71 -48.92
N ILE A 546 25.43 -17.49 -48.50
CA ILE A 546 24.46 -16.37 -48.51
C ILE A 546 23.85 -16.15 -49.91
N HIS A 547 24.64 -16.26 -50.97
CA HIS A 547 24.13 -16.14 -52.35
C HIS A 547 23.26 -17.32 -52.82
N GLU A 548 23.29 -18.47 -52.14
CA GLU A 548 22.38 -19.60 -52.40
C GLU A 548 21.07 -19.45 -51.63
N LEU A 549 21.12 -18.71 -50.53
CA LEU A 549 19.99 -18.47 -49.63
C LEU A 549 19.10 -17.31 -50.10
N PHE A 550 19.65 -16.34 -50.81
CA PHE A 550 18.94 -15.13 -51.24
C PHE A 550 19.08 -14.90 -52.74
N ASP A 551 17.96 -14.61 -53.39
CA ASP A 551 17.87 -14.39 -54.84
C ASP A 551 18.28 -12.95 -55.22
N LEU A 552 18.17 -12.00 -54.27
CA LEU A 552 18.67 -10.64 -54.42
C LEU A 552 19.40 -10.23 -53.14
N ILE A 553 20.64 -9.75 -53.28
CA ILE A 553 21.42 -9.20 -52.17
C ILE A 553 21.67 -7.73 -52.47
N CYS A 554 21.22 -6.85 -51.59
CA CYS A 554 21.38 -5.41 -51.72
C CYS A 554 21.83 -4.79 -50.39
N GLY A 555 22.36 -3.57 -50.48
CA GLY A 555 22.76 -2.83 -49.29
C GLY A 555 23.21 -1.42 -49.62
N THR A 556 23.36 -0.61 -48.59
CA THR A 556 23.82 0.78 -48.67
C THR A 556 25.22 0.90 -48.03
N SER A 557 26.05 1.84 -48.51
CA SER A 557 27.39 2.08 -47.96
C SER A 557 28.22 0.78 -47.83
N THR A 558 28.73 0.43 -46.64
CA THR A 558 29.49 -0.80 -46.42
C THR A 558 28.68 -2.08 -46.63
N GLY A 559 27.36 -2.04 -46.40
CA GLY A 559 26.44 -3.12 -46.74
C GLY A 559 26.32 -3.32 -48.25
N GLY A 560 26.44 -2.25 -49.04
CA GLY A 560 26.52 -2.31 -50.50
C GLY A 560 27.80 -3.01 -50.98
N MET A 561 28.93 -2.74 -50.34
CA MET A 561 30.18 -3.48 -50.62
C MET A 561 30.02 -4.97 -50.32
N LEU A 562 29.44 -5.32 -49.16
CA LEU A 562 29.17 -6.71 -48.80
C LEU A 562 28.19 -7.37 -49.79
N ALA A 563 27.20 -6.64 -50.28
CA ALA A 563 26.26 -7.15 -51.27
C ALA A 563 26.95 -7.54 -52.58
N VAL A 564 27.87 -6.69 -53.06
CA VAL A 564 28.69 -7.00 -54.24
C VAL A 564 29.64 -8.17 -53.97
N SER A 565 30.33 -8.17 -52.83
CA SER A 565 31.28 -9.23 -52.46
C SER A 565 30.61 -10.60 -52.36
N LEU A 566 29.46 -10.67 -51.70
CA LEU A 566 28.73 -11.93 -51.47
C LEU A 566 27.90 -12.35 -52.68
N GLY A 567 27.20 -11.42 -53.32
CA GLY A 567 26.23 -11.71 -54.38
C GLY A 567 26.81 -11.77 -55.79
N ILE A 568 27.83 -10.94 -56.10
CA ILE A 568 28.43 -10.88 -57.45
C ILE A 568 29.78 -11.59 -57.47
N LYS A 569 30.65 -11.30 -56.50
CA LYS A 569 31.99 -11.88 -56.43
C LYS A 569 32.04 -13.24 -55.73
N LEU A 570 30.93 -13.69 -55.14
CA LEU A 570 30.76 -14.98 -54.46
C LEU A 570 31.85 -15.25 -53.40
N MET A 571 32.35 -14.18 -52.77
CA MET A 571 33.41 -14.26 -51.76
C MET A 571 32.93 -14.99 -50.50
N THR A 572 33.87 -15.54 -49.75
CA THR A 572 33.59 -16.05 -48.40
C THR A 572 33.39 -14.92 -47.41
N LEU A 573 32.60 -15.20 -46.37
CA LEU A 573 32.45 -14.26 -45.27
C LEU A 573 33.76 -14.05 -44.49
N ASP A 574 34.70 -15.00 -44.54
CA ASP A 574 36.06 -14.82 -44.02
C ASP A 574 36.85 -13.78 -44.84
N GLN A 575 36.81 -13.89 -46.18
CA GLN A 575 37.39 -12.88 -47.06
C GLN A 575 36.71 -11.52 -46.91
N CYS A 576 35.38 -11.49 -46.74
CA CYS A 576 34.65 -10.24 -46.49
C CYS A 576 35.07 -9.61 -45.16
N GLU A 577 35.29 -10.41 -44.11
CA GLU A 577 35.78 -9.93 -42.82
C GLU A 577 37.21 -9.38 -42.92
N GLU A 578 38.09 -10.06 -43.66
CA GLU A 578 39.47 -9.61 -43.89
C GLU A 578 39.51 -8.30 -44.67
N ILE A 579 38.73 -8.18 -45.74
CA ILE A 579 38.55 -6.91 -46.48
C ILE A 579 38.06 -5.83 -45.53
N TYR A 580 37.10 -6.13 -44.66
CA TYR A 580 36.59 -5.15 -43.69
C TYR A 580 37.65 -4.68 -42.70
N LYS A 581 38.48 -5.61 -42.18
CA LYS A 581 39.55 -5.31 -41.23
C LYS A 581 40.69 -4.50 -41.87
N ASN A 582 41.02 -4.79 -43.13
CA ASN A 582 42.12 -4.15 -43.84
C ASN A 582 41.69 -2.80 -44.44
N LEU A 583 40.55 -2.77 -45.13
CA LEU A 583 40.00 -1.55 -45.73
C LEU A 583 39.49 -0.57 -44.67
N GLY A 584 38.90 -1.07 -43.58
CA GLY A 584 38.44 -0.23 -42.47
C GLY A 584 39.58 0.55 -41.82
N LYS A 585 40.77 -0.06 -41.67
CA LYS A 585 41.97 0.64 -41.20
C LYS A 585 42.44 1.70 -42.19
N LEU A 586 42.40 1.44 -43.49
CA LEU A 586 42.85 2.40 -44.50
C LEU A 586 41.89 3.58 -44.68
N VAL A 587 40.57 3.32 -44.66
CA VAL A 587 39.53 4.34 -44.93
C VAL A 587 39.16 5.16 -43.70
N PHE A 588 39.27 4.59 -42.49
CA PHE A 588 38.87 5.27 -41.25
C PHE A 588 40.04 5.66 -40.33
N ALA A 589 41.29 5.31 -40.65
CA ALA A 589 42.47 5.73 -39.87
C ALA A 589 43.24 6.91 -40.48
N GLU A 590 42.82 7.46 -41.63
CA GLU A 590 43.36 8.76 -42.06
C GLU A 590 42.80 9.86 -41.15
N PRO A 591 43.61 10.53 -40.32
CA PRO A 591 43.16 11.75 -39.67
C PRO A 591 42.95 12.77 -40.79
N VAL A 592 41.71 13.21 -40.98
CA VAL A 592 41.45 14.43 -41.77
C VAL A 592 42.39 15.50 -41.22
N PRO A 593 43.33 16.06 -42.01
CA PRO A 593 44.13 17.17 -41.55
C PRO A 593 43.16 18.27 -41.15
N LYS A 594 43.10 18.59 -39.86
CA LYS A 594 42.48 19.82 -39.41
C LYS A 594 43.41 20.95 -39.83
N ASP A 595 43.39 21.33 -41.10
CA ASP A 595 44.15 22.49 -41.54
C ASP A 595 43.22 23.54 -42.19
N LYS A 596 43.16 24.65 -41.43
CA LYS A 596 42.98 26.06 -41.81
C LYS A 596 41.58 26.64 -41.89
#